data_AF-A0A4V0I1W9-F1
#
_entry.id   AF-A0A4V0I1W9-F1
#
_cell.length_a   1.000
_cell.length_b   1.000
_cell.length_c   1.000
_cell.angle_alpha   90.00
_cell.angle_beta   90.00
_cell.angle_gamma   90.00
#
_symmetry.space_group_name_H-M   'P 1'
#
loop_
_entity.id
_entity.type
_entity.pdbx_description
1 polymer ?
#
loop_
_entity_poly.entity_id
_entity_poly.type
_entity_poly.pdbx_seq_one_letter_code
_entity_poly.pdbx_strand_id
1 'polypeptide(L)'
;MTRPIALSLLLVAAPAMAAEPPFRTDGGDEKLPWFQLKPGEFPPEGSWHAVSGELIAIDHVNRTGMIRPDRDDTQRRGDWDIARPFVLLPFGSLRYHGAPAELRDIPIGTHLHGQFYADPVPPPAKKGQQPPPTTFTRVLKFEDDFSHNTRLGRAWRVDAVQADAGTLTVTGIDKQGKADAKPTVFKVGPATRVWKGKGFGTLADVEAGQTVQLNLTVCTLKGPGRVTDVWIDADSRAAATAQQVEVHRLYQREHGLAGWVTAVDNKKGTVEVILFGGFDPKLGEAFAVNVPVAAATAEDSLRTWDQINDVKRGPILAVTRGVAAPGSSGVRVQFRPSNLLEGYRPGRVVRLFPGDWKVDDLPREERLYP
;
A
#
# COMPACT_ATOMS: atom_id res chain seq x y z
N MET A 1 -35.59 -43.95 30.42
CA MET A 1 -35.27 -42.52 30.31
C MET A 1 -34.16 -42.36 29.27
N THR A 2 -34.56 -42.19 28.02
CA THR A 2 -33.68 -42.09 26.84
C THR A 2 -33.67 -40.63 26.39
N ARG A 3 -32.52 -39.96 26.48
CA ARG A 3 -32.33 -38.57 26.02
C ARG A 3 -32.17 -38.55 24.49
N PRO A 4 -32.81 -37.63 23.75
CA PRO A 4 -32.60 -37.51 22.32
C PRO A 4 -31.30 -36.73 22.05
N ILE A 5 -30.52 -37.22 21.10
CA ILE A 5 -29.33 -36.56 20.55
C ILE A 5 -29.83 -35.54 19.52
N ALA A 6 -29.60 -34.25 19.76
CA ALA A 6 -29.89 -33.19 18.81
C ALA A 6 -28.81 -33.16 17.73
N LEU A 7 -29.19 -33.49 16.49
CA LEU A 7 -28.35 -33.41 15.31
C LEU A 7 -28.33 -31.95 14.83
N SER A 8 -27.29 -31.19 15.17
CA SER A 8 -27.05 -29.86 14.61
C SER A 8 -26.64 -29.98 13.15
N LEU A 9 -27.56 -29.66 12.23
CA LEU A 9 -27.23 -29.39 10.83
C LEU A 9 -26.41 -28.09 10.77
N LEU A 10 -25.12 -28.19 10.45
CA LEU A 10 -24.35 -27.04 9.95
C LEU A 10 -24.86 -26.70 8.55
N LEU A 11 -25.59 -25.59 8.43
CA LEU A 11 -25.86 -24.97 7.14
C LEU A 11 -24.56 -24.36 6.62
N VAL A 12 -23.92 -25.01 5.65
CA VAL A 12 -22.83 -24.38 4.87
C VAL A 12 -23.49 -23.36 3.96
N ALA A 13 -23.38 -22.08 4.31
CA ALA A 13 -23.80 -20.99 3.43
C ALA A 13 -22.91 -21.00 2.18
N ALA A 14 -23.50 -21.28 1.02
CA ALA A 14 -22.85 -21.07 -0.25
C ALA A 14 -22.49 -19.57 -0.39
N PRO A 15 -21.29 -19.22 -0.90
CA PRO A 15 -20.98 -17.82 -1.17
C PRO A 15 -21.97 -17.29 -2.20
N ALA A 16 -22.74 -16.26 -1.81
CA ALA A 16 -23.55 -15.51 -2.76
C ALA A 16 -22.63 -15.04 -3.89
N MET A 17 -22.95 -15.38 -5.14
CA MET A 17 -22.29 -14.77 -6.30
C MET A 17 -22.44 -13.26 -6.15
N ALA A 18 -21.33 -12.57 -5.90
CA ALA A 18 -21.33 -11.12 -5.83
C ALA A 18 -21.86 -10.58 -7.17
N ALA A 19 -22.88 -9.72 -7.11
CA ALA A 19 -23.37 -9.04 -8.30
C ALA A 19 -22.20 -8.32 -9.00
N GLU A 20 -22.19 -8.32 -10.33
CA GLU A 20 -21.15 -7.63 -11.09
C GLU A 20 -21.09 -6.15 -10.70
N PRO A 21 -19.89 -5.60 -10.47
CA PRO A 21 -19.75 -4.22 -10.03
C PRO A 21 -20.23 -3.26 -11.12
N PRO A 22 -20.85 -2.11 -10.77
CA PRO A 22 -21.35 -1.12 -11.74
C PRO A 22 -20.23 -0.24 -12.33
N PHE A 23 -18.98 -0.70 -12.28
CA PHE A 23 -17.79 0.02 -12.73
C PHE A 23 -16.82 -0.96 -13.39
N ARG A 24 -15.95 -0.42 -14.26
CA ARG A 24 -14.93 -1.20 -14.96
C ARG A 24 -13.86 -1.72 -14.01
N THR A 25 -13.38 -2.92 -14.31
CA THR A 25 -12.22 -3.59 -13.70
C THR A 25 -11.30 -4.11 -14.80
N ASP A 26 -10.05 -4.48 -14.48
CA ASP A 26 -9.03 -4.89 -15.48
C ASP A 26 -9.41 -6.12 -16.32
N GLY A 27 -10.36 -6.93 -15.87
CA GLY A 27 -10.88 -8.10 -16.60
C GLY A 27 -12.40 -8.10 -16.78
N GLY A 28 -13.05 -6.95 -16.54
CA GLY A 28 -14.51 -6.80 -16.59
C GLY A 28 -15.01 -6.23 -17.92
N ASP A 29 -16.28 -5.78 -17.93
CA ASP A 29 -16.87 -5.14 -19.10
C ASP A 29 -16.20 -3.78 -19.40
N GLU A 30 -15.54 -3.70 -20.56
CA GLU A 30 -14.84 -2.50 -21.03
C GLU A 30 -15.77 -1.30 -21.30
N LYS A 31 -17.09 -1.55 -21.46
CA LYS A 31 -18.11 -0.51 -21.69
C LYS A 31 -18.45 0.26 -20.42
N LEU A 32 -18.16 -0.28 -19.25
CA LEU A 32 -18.39 0.41 -18.00
C LEU A 32 -17.36 1.54 -17.80
N PRO A 33 -17.71 2.63 -17.13
CA PRO A 33 -16.75 3.66 -16.75
C PRO A 33 -15.84 3.16 -15.62
N TRP A 34 -14.61 3.64 -15.59
CA TRP A 34 -13.72 3.46 -14.45
C TRP A 34 -14.30 4.12 -13.20
N PHE A 35 -14.10 3.49 -12.04
CA PHE A 35 -14.55 4.05 -10.76
C PHE A 35 -13.92 5.42 -10.50
N GLN A 36 -14.76 6.37 -10.08
CA GLN A 36 -14.34 7.71 -9.72
C GLN A 36 -14.34 7.86 -8.20
N LEU A 37 -13.21 8.26 -7.64
CA LEU A 37 -13.07 8.52 -6.21
C LEU A 37 -14.00 9.66 -5.78
N LYS A 38 -14.66 9.47 -4.64
CA LYS A 38 -15.55 10.46 -4.05
C LYS A 38 -14.92 11.05 -2.78
N PRO A 39 -15.02 12.37 -2.57
CA PRO A 39 -14.55 12.98 -1.33
C PRO A 39 -15.22 12.35 -0.10
N GLY A 40 -14.43 11.96 0.90
CA GLY A 40 -14.95 11.39 2.15
C GLY A 40 -15.43 9.93 2.07
N GLU A 41 -15.23 9.22 0.96
CA GLU A 41 -15.58 7.80 0.80
C GLU A 41 -14.36 6.94 0.44
N PHE A 42 -14.21 5.81 1.13
CA PHE A 42 -13.20 4.82 0.78
C PHE A 42 -13.69 4.05 -0.44
N PRO A 43 -12.83 3.72 -1.40
CA PRO A 43 -13.27 3.05 -2.61
C PRO A 43 -13.63 1.58 -2.32
N PRO A 44 -14.53 0.97 -3.12
CA PRO A 44 -14.83 -0.45 -3.02
C PRO A 44 -13.61 -1.33 -3.34
N GLU A 45 -13.55 -2.53 -2.76
CA GLU A 45 -12.55 -3.54 -3.14
C GLU A 45 -12.67 -3.88 -4.63
N GLY A 46 -11.54 -4.01 -5.32
CA GLY A 46 -11.47 -4.36 -6.75
C GLY A 46 -11.81 -3.23 -7.73
N SER A 47 -12.05 -2.01 -7.25
CA SER A 47 -12.41 -0.86 -8.11
C SER A 47 -11.24 -0.13 -8.77
N TRP A 48 -10.00 -0.54 -8.49
CA TRP A 48 -8.78 0.05 -9.03
C TRP A 48 -8.41 -0.50 -10.40
N HIS A 49 -7.56 0.23 -11.11
CA HIS A 49 -6.80 -0.23 -12.28
C HIS A 49 -5.39 -0.63 -11.83
N ALA A 50 -4.95 -1.86 -12.13
CA ALA A 50 -3.62 -2.33 -11.79
C ALA A 50 -2.60 -1.85 -12.81
N VAL A 51 -1.52 -1.25 -12.33
CA VAL A 51 -0.37 -0.85 -13.15
C VAL A 51 0.89 -1.24 -12.40
N SER A 52 1.73 -2.05 -13.03
CA SER A 52 3.06 -2.39 -12.51
C SER A 52 4.13 -1.61 -13.26
N GLY A 53 5.27 -1.37 -12.62
CA GLY A 53 6.37 -0.64 -13.23
C GLY A 53 7.49 -0.26 -12.28
N GLU A 54 8.53 0.36 -12.84
CA GLU A 54 9.71 0.79 -12.10
C GLU A 54 9.54 2.19 -11.51
N LEU A 55 9.83 2.35 -10.22
CA LEU A 55 9.88 3.66 -9.56
C LEU A 55 11.12 4.44 -10.04
N ILE A 56 10.95 5.58 -10.72
CA ILE A 56 12.08 6.33 -11.31
C ILE A 56 12.32 7.72 -10.72
N ALA A 57 11.36 8.25 -9.96
CA ALA A 57 11.47 9.52 -9.25
C ALA A 57 10.58 9.51 -8.02
N ILE A 58 11.02 10.14 -6.94
CA ILE A 58 10.26 10.26 -5.69
C ILE A 58 10.32 11.67 -5.13
N ASP A 59 9.20 12.09 -4.57
CA ASP A 59 9.08 13.15 -3.58
C ASP A 59 8.26 12.57 -2.43
N HIS A 60 8.98 12.04 -1.44
CA HIS A 60 8.39 11.35 -0.30
C HIS A 60 7.60 12.29 0.62
N VAL A 61 8.02 13.56 0.68
CA VAL A 61 7.38 14.64 1.46
C VAL A 61 5.98 14.91 0.93
N ASN A 62 5.84 15.09 -0.38
CA ASN A 62 4.54 15.35 -1.01
C ASN A 62 3.81 14.06 -1.42
N ARG A 63 4.40 12.90 -1.16
CA ARG A 63 3.88 11.57 -1.52
C ARG A 63 3.58 11.45 -3.02
N THR A 64 4.48 11.98 -3.86
CA THR A 64 4.39 11.93 -5.31
C THR A 64 5.63 11.29 -5.93
N GLY A 65 5.56 10.95 -7.22
CA GLY A 65 6.70 10.40 -7.93
C GLY A 65 6.38 10.09 -9.37
N MET A 66 7.24 9.29 -10.00
CA MET A 66 7.02 8.77 -11.35
C MET A 66 7.25 7.27 -11.39
N ILE A 67 6.33 6.56 -12.05
CA ILE A 67 6.47 5.14 -12.38
C ILE A 67 6.64 5.00 -13.88
N ARG A 68 7.60 4.17 -14.29
CA ARG A 68 7.76 3.71 -15.66
C ARG A 68 7.01 2.40 -15.80
N PRO A 69 5.83 2.36 -16.45
CA PRO A 69 5.03 1.16 -16.50
C PRO A 69 5.75 0.01 -17.19
N ASP A 70 5.42 -1.21 -16.79
CA ASP A 70 5.76 -2.41 -17.52
C ASP A 70 5.22 -2.32 -18.95
N ARG A 71 5.91 -3.01 -19.86
CA ARG A 71 5.41 -3.16 -21.22
C ARG A 71 4.15 -4.02 -21.18
N ASP A 72 3.07 -3.48 -21.71
CA ASP A 72 1.89 -4.24 -22.08
C ASP A 72 1.67 -4.15 -23.60
N ASP A 73 1.39 -5.28 -24.24
CA ASP A 73 1.13 -5.35 -25.68
C ASP A 73 -0.20 -4.65 -26.07
N THR A 74 -1.05 -4.29 -25.08
CA THR A 74 -2.21 -3.41 -25.32
C THR A 74 -1.83 -1.93 -25.50
N GLN A 75 -0.62 -1.53 -25.08
CA GLN A 75 -0.16 -0.15 -25.17
C GLN A 75 0.29 0.19 -26.60
N ARG A 76 0.00 1.42 -27.05
CA ARG A 76 0.54 1.92 -28.32
C ARG A 76 2.06 2.03 -28.21
N ARG A 77 2.76 1.75 -29.31
CA ARG A 77 4.22 1.79 -29.37
C ARG A 77 4.84 3.11 -28.90
N GLY A 78 4.18 4.24 -29.16
CA GLY A 78 4.64 5.56 -28.70
C GLY A 78 4.46 5.79 -27.21
N ASP A 79 3.61 5.00 -26.54
CA ASP A 79 3.36 5.09 -25.09
C ASP A 79 4.26 4.12 -24.30
N TRP A 80 5.02 3.26 -24.98
CA TRP A 80 5.98 2.38 -24.34
C TRP A 80 7.04 3.20 -23.61
N ASP A 81 7.39 2.79 -22.40
CA ASP A 81 8.45 3.41 -21.59
C ASP A 81 8.18 4.88 -21.18
N ILE A 82 6.98 5.40 -21.45
CA ILE A 82 6.57 6.73 -20.98
C ILE A 82 6.27 6.66 -19.49
N ALA A 83 7.14 7.30 -18.70
CA ALA A 83 6.93 7.47 -17.28
C ALA A 83 5.65 8.27 -17.00
N ARG A 84 4.87 7.78 -16.04
CA ARG A 84 3.61 8.36 -15.59
C ARG A 84 3.83 8.97 -14.20
N PRO A 85 3.40 10.22 -13.96
CA PRO A 85 3.41 10.76 -12.61
C PRO A 85 2.38 10.02 -11.75
N PHE A 86 2.62 9.97 -10.45
CA PHE A 86 1.64 9.52 -9.49
C PHE A 86 1.60 10.41 -8.25
N VAL A 87 0.46 10.37 -7.57
CA VAL A 87 0.24 10.93 -6.24
C VAL A 87 -0.43 9.85 -5.38
N LEU A 88 0.13 9.55 -4.21
CA LEU A 88 -0.54 8.68 -3.25
C LEU A 88 -1.74 9.41 -2.68
N LEU A 89 -2.85 8.69 -2.58
CA LEU A 89 -4.00 9.16 -1.82
C LEU A 89 -3.58 9.38 -0.35
N PRO A 90 -4.28 10.25 0.41
CA PRO A 90 -4.00 10.41 1.84
C PRO A 90 -4.06 9.07 2.59
N PHE A 91 -5.00 8.22 2.18
CA PHE A 91 -5.19 6.86 2.67
C PHE A 91 -4.47 5.79 1.83
N GLY A 92 -3.60 6.20 0.92
CA GLY A 92 -2.77 5.31 0.13
C GLY A 92 -1.71 4.63 1.00
N SER A 93 -1.48 3.33 0.79
CA SER A 93 -0.57 2.51 1.59
C SER A 93 0.56 1.94 0.74
N LEU A 94 1.71 1.69 1.36
CA LEU A 94 2.86 1.11 0.68
C LEU A 94 3.29 -0.15 1.42
N ARG A 95 3.83 -1.12 0.69
CA ARG A 95 4.51 -2.27 1.29
C ARG A 95 5.86 -2.50 0.64
N TYR A 96 6.84 -2.77 1.49
CA TYR A 96 8.20 -3.11 1.10
C TYR A 96 8.65 -4.30 1.93
N HIS A 97 9.34 -5.26 1.33
CA HIS A 97 9.84 -6.46 2.03
C HIS A 97 8.80 -7.16 2.92
N GLY A 98 7.54 -7.20 2.50
CA GLY A 98 6.46 -7.90 3.19
C GLY A 98 5.77 -7.11 4.30
N ALA A 99 6.20 -5.88 4.59
CA ALA A 99 5.70 -5.06 5.68
C ALA A 99 5.20 -3.69 5.19
N PRO A 100 4.38 -2.97 5.98
CA PRO A 100 4.05 -1.57 5.71
C PRO A 100 5.30 -0.69 5.55
N ALA A 101 5.19 0.34 4.72
CA ALA A 101 6.32 1.22 4.39
C ALA A 101 5.85 2.65 4.11
N GLU A 102 6.82 3.56 4.06
CA GLU A 102 6.67 4.89 3.50
C GLU A 102 7.42 5.02 2.17
N LEU A 103 7.12 6.06 1.39
CA LEU A 103 7.70 6.22 0.05
C LEU A 103 9.23 6.40 0.11
N ARG A 104 9.75 6.94 1.22
CA ARG A 104 11.18 7.09 1.48
C ARG A 104 11.91 5.75 1.71
N ASP A 105 11.18 4.71 2.12
CA ASP A 105 11.75 3.40 2.43
C ASP A 105 12.04 2.61 1.16
N ILE A 106 11.38 2.95 0.05
CA ILE A 106 11.44 2.23 -1.23
C ILE A 106 12.50 2.88 -2.11
N PRO A 107 13.59 2.16 -2.46
CA PRO A 107 14.61 2.70 -3.35
C PRO A 107 14.08 2.98 -4.75
N ILE A 108 14.57 4.06 -5.37
CA ILE A 108 14.41 4.29 -6.82
C ILE A 108 15.00 3.08 -7.57
N GLY A 109 14.32 2.65 -8.62
CA GLY A 109 14.62 1.47 -9.42
C GLY A 109 13.85 0.22 -8.98
N THR A 110 13.16 0.26 -7.83
CA THR A 110 12.31 -0.85 -7.38
C THR A 110 11.12 -1.02 -8.31
N HIS A 111 10.88 -2.25 -8.74
CA HIS A 111 9.65 -2.61 -9.44
C HIS A 111 8.48 -2.72 -8.44
N LEU A 112 7.39 -2.04 -8.75
CA LEU A 112 6.22 -1.90 -7.89
C LEU A 112 4.96 -2.35 -8.63
N HIS A 113 4.09 -3.02 -7.89
CA HIS A 113 2.73 -3.37 -8.29
C HIS A 113 1.78 -2.34 -7.71
N GLY A 114 1.16 -1.53 -8.55
CA GLY A 114 0.33 -0.40 -8.15
C GLY A 114 -1.16 -0.61 -8.37
N GLN A 115 -1.96 0.01 -7.51
CA GLN A 115 -3.42 0.10 -7.62
C GLN A 115 -3.81 1.57 -7.80
N PHE A 116 -4.31 1.90 -8.99
CA PHE A 116 -4.56 3.27 -9.43
C PHE A 116 -6.05 3.57 -9.60
N TYR A 117 -6.41 4.84 -9.45
CA TYR A 117 -7.72 5.38 -9.82
C TYR A 117 -7.60 6.35 -10.97
N ALA A 118 -8.65 6.34 -11.80
CA ALA A 118 -8.77 7.26 -12.92
C ALA A 118 -8.86 8.71 -12.43
N ASP A 119 -8.20 9.60 -13.15
CA ASP A 119 -8.34 11.03 -12.96
C ASP A 119 -9.70 11.50 -13.49
N PRO A 120 -10.27 12.58 -12.91
CA PRO A 120 -11.47 13.20 -13.46
C PRO A 120 -11.24 13.62 -14.92
N VAL A 121 -12.03 13.09 -15.85
CA VAL A 121 -11.96 13.44 -17.27
C VAL A 121 -12.78 14.71 -17.51
N PRO A 122 -12.17 15.84 -17.93
CA PRO A 122 -12.92 17.05 -18.22
C PRO A 122 -13.81 16.87 -19.45
N PRO A 123 -14.93 17.60 -19.54
CA PRO A 123 -15.76 17.56 -20.74
C PRO A 123 -14.97 18.06 -21.97
N PRO A 124 -15.29 17.57 -23.18
CA PRO A 124 -14.61 18.01 -24.40
C PRO A 124 -14.79 19.52 -24.61
N ALA A 125 -13.71 20.19 -25.00
CA ALA A 125 -13.66 21.65 -25.14
C ALA A 125 -14.61 22.18 -26.24
N LYS A 126 -14.95 21.36 -27.24
CA LYS A 126 -15.90 21.71 -28.30
C LYS A 126 -16.88 20.57 -28.55
N LYS A 127 -18.11 20.93 -28.88
CA LYS A 127 -19.16 19.97 -29.29
C LYS A 127 -18.68 19.17 -30.51
N GLY A 128 -18.69 17.84 -30.42
CA GLY A 128 -18.22 16.93 -31.46
C GLY A 128 -16.76 16.46 -31.32
N GLN A 129 -16.01 16.95 -30.33
CA GLN A 129 -14.70 16.41 -29.99
C GLN A 129 -14.83 15.21 -29.03
N GLN A 130 -13.92 14.24 -29.17
CA GLN A 130 -13.78 13.17 -28.19
C GLN A 130 -13.14 13.73 -26.90
N PRO A 131 -13.53 13.21 -25.73
CA PRO A 131 -12.86 13.55 -24.47
C PRO A 131 -11.38 13.11 -24.53
N PRO A 132 -10.50 13.76 -23.75
CA PRO A 132 -9.13 13.30 -23.62
C PRO A 132 -9.10 11.86 -23.05
N PRO A 133 -8.02 11.10 -23.33
CA PRO A 133 -7.88 9.75 -22.80
C PRO A 133 -7.82 9.78 -21.27
N THR A 134 -8.43 8.77 -20.64
CA THR A 134 -8.36 8.60 -19.18
C THR A 134 -6.92 8.39 -18.75
N THR A 135 -6.49 9.14 -17.75
CA THR A 135 -5.20 8.98 -17.07
C THR A 135 -5.42 8.40 -15.67
N PHE A 136 -4.36 7.81 -15.13
CA PHE A 136 -4.38 7.13 -13.84
C PHE A 136 -3.19 7.62 -13.02
N THR A 137 -3.39 8.63 -12.19
CA THR A 137 -2.30 9.20 -11.38
C THR A 137 -2.49 8.99 -9.89
N ARG A 138 -3.69 8.62 -9.43
CA ARG A 138 -4.02 8.54 -8.00
C ARG A 138 -3.82 7.12 -7.47
N VAL A 139 -2.86 6.94 -6.57
CA VAL A 139 -2.45 5.60 -6.09
C VAL A 139 -3.04 5.28 -4.73
N LEU A 140 -3.68 4.13 -4.64
CA LEU A 140 -4.14 3.53 -3.39
C LEU A 140 -3.07 2.64 -2.74
N LYS A 141 -2.32 1.91 -3.55
CA LYS A 141 -1.34 0.95 -3.05
C LYS A 141 -0.15 0.81 -3.98
N PHE A 142 1.04 0.71 -3.41
CA PHE A 142 2.19 0.05 -4.05
C PHE A 142 2.72 -1.09 -3.19
N GLU A 143 3.21 -2.12 -3.86
CA GLU A 143 3.91 -3.25 -3.25
C GLU A 143 5.13 -3.60 -4.11
N ASP A 144 6.30 -3.81 -3.50
CA ASP A 144 7.41 -4.46 -4.21
C ASP A 144 7.06 -5.92 -4.56
N ASP A 145 7.84 -6.54 -5.46
CA ASP A 145 7.58 -7.92 -5.90
C ASP A 145 7.54 -8.90 -4.73
N PHE A 146 8.42 -8.73 -3.73
CA PHE A 146 8.41 -9.53 -2.52
C PHE A 146 7.05 -9.44 -1.80
N SER A 147 6.58 -8.21 -1.53
CA SER A 147 5.32 -8.00 -0.81
C SER A 147 4.13 -8.49 -1.62
N HIS A 148 4.12 -8.20 -2.92
CA HIS A 148 3.06 -8.58 -3.83
C HIS A 148 2.92 -10.09 -3.93
N ASN A 149 4.02 -10.81 -4.21
CA ASN A 149 4.02 -12.26 -4.32
C ASN A 149 3.65 -12.90 -2.98
N THR A 150 4.21 -12.42 -1.87
CA THR A 150 3.88 -12.92 -0.52
C THR A 150 2.39 -12.75 -0.22
N ARG A 151 1.79 -11.59 -0.52
CA ARG A 151 0.35 -11.37 -0.32
C ARG A 151 -0.52 -12.31 -1.15
N LEU A 152 -0.09 -12.62 -2.38
CA LEU A 152 -0.79 -13.58 -3.24
C LEU A 152 -0.54 -15.04 -2.84
N GLY A 153 0.34 -15.30 -1.87
CA GLY A 153 0.80 -16.66 -1.51
C GLY A 153 1.62 -17.30 -2.64
N ARG A 154 2.24 -16.48 -3.48
CA ARG A 154 3.07 -16.88 -4.62
C ARG A 154 4.54 -16.84 -4.25
N ALA A 155 5.32 -17.76 -4.79
CA ALA A 155 6.78 -17.79 -4.66
C ALA A 155 7.43 -18.27 -5.97
N TRP A 156 8.76 -18.22 -6.03
CA TRP A 156 9.53 -18.69 -7.19
C TRP A 156 10.30 -19.95 -6.81
N ARG A 157 10.13 -21.04 -7.56
CA ARG A 157 11.03 -22.18 -7.49
C ARG A 157 12.20 -21.94 -8.44
N VAL A 158 13.42 -22.09 -7.97
CA VAL A 158 14.63 -22.02 -8.80
C VAL A 158 14.71 -23.28 -9.65
N ASP A 159 14.78 -23.12 -10.96
CA ASP A 159 15.00 -24.23 -11.88
C ASP A 159 16.50 -24.33 -12.26
N ALA A 160 17.17 -23.20 -12.46
CA ALA A 160 18.61 -23.14 -12.72
C ALA A 160 19.22 -21.77 -12.40
N VAL A 161 20.48 -21.77 -11.96
CA VAL A 161 21.31 -20.56 -11.82
C VAL A 161 22.53 -20.70 -12.73
N GLN A 162 22.74 -19.74 -13.61
CA GLN A 162 23.91 -19.69 -14.50
C GLN A 162 24.63 -18.38 -14.26
N ALA A 163 25.45 -18.33 -13.20
CA ALA A 163 26.12 -17.11 -12.76
C ALA A 163 27.01 -16.49 -13.85
N ASP A 164 27.76 -17.30 -14.60
CA ASP A 164 28.62 -16.84 -15.69
C ASP A 164 27.83 -16.25 -16.87
N ALA A 165 26.60 -16.76 -17.10
CA ALA A 165 25.69 -16.25 -18.11
C ALA A 165 24.83 -15.06 -17.60
N GLY A 166 24.86 -14.79 -16.29
CA GLY A 166 24.06 -13.75 -15.65
C GLY A 166 22.56 -14.03 -15.65
N THR A 167 22.14 -15.30 -15.53
CA THR A 167 20.72 -15.68 -15.59
C THR A 167 20.28 -16.54 -14.40
N LEU A 168 19.02 -16.31 -13.99
CA LEU A 168 18.28 -17.08 -13.01
C LEU A 168 16.97 -17.55 -13.65
N THR A 169 16.82 -18.85 -13.85
CA THR A 169 15.61 -19.45 -14.38
C THR A 169 14.76 -19.94 -13.22
N VAL A 170 13.51 -19.48 -13.16
CA VAL A 170 12.56 -19.81 -12.10
C VAL A 170 11.18 -20.14 -12.66
N THR A 171 10.44 -20.95 -11.93
CA THR A 171 9.02 -21.23 -12.17
C THR A 171 8.20 -20.64 -11.03
N GLY A 172 7.21 -19.79 -11.35
CA GLY A 172 6.29 -19.28 -10.34
C GLY A 172 5.38 -20.38 -9.82
N ILE A 173 5.18 -20.41 -8.50
CA ILE A 173 4.32 -21.36 -7.79
C ILE A 173 3.26 -20.55 -7.06
N ASP A 174 1.98 -20.80 -7.35
CA ASP A 174 0.88 -20.12 -6.66
C ASP A 174 0.59 -20.72 -5.28
N LYS A 175 -0.38 -20.12 -4.57
CA LYS A 175 -0.77 -20.54 -3.21
C LYS A 175 -1.36 -21.95 -3.14
N GLN A 176 -1.76 -22.54 -4.26
CA GLN A 176 -2.22 -23.93 -4.37
C GLN A 176 -1.10 -24.89 -4.77
N GLY A 177 0.13 -24.40 -4.94
CA GLY A 177 1.26 -25.20 -5.40
C GLY A 177 1.26 -25.44 -6.92
N LYS A 178 0.38 -24.78 -7.68
CA LYS A 178 0.35 -24.91 -9.13
C LYS A 178 1.48 -24.09 -9.73
N ALA A 179 2.25 -24.75 -10.59
CA ALA A 179 3.32 -24.12 -11.35
C ALA A 179 2.77 -23.32 -12.54
N ASP A 180 3.43 -22.21 -12.84
CA ASP A 180 3.23 -21.48 -14.09
C ASP A 180 3.52 -22.40 -15.30
N ALA A 181 2.85 -22.14 -16.41
CA ALA A 181 2.99 -22.95 -17.63
C ALA A 181 4.39 -22.86 -18.26
N LYS A 182 5.13 -21.77 -18.01
CA LYS A 182 6.46 -21.53 -18.56
C LYS A 182 7.39 -20.94 -17.49
N PRO A 183 8.66 -21.37 -17.45
CA PRO A 183 9.64 -20.71 -16.59
C PRO A 183 9.92 -19.29 -17.09
N THR A 184 10.35 -18.44 -16.16
CA THR A 184 10.81 -17.08 -16.42
C THR A 184 12.33 -17.02 -16.22
N VAL A 185 13.03 -16.38 -17.15
CA VAL A 185 14.48 -16.17 -17.07
C VAL A 185 14.73 -14.73 -16.69
N PHE A 186 15.13 -14.49 -15.45
CA PHE A 186 15.54 -13.18 -14.98
C PHE A 186 17.04 -12.97 -15.15
N LYS A 187 17.45 -11.71 -15.29
CA LYS A 187 18.87 -11.34 -15.24
C LYS A 187 19.33 -11.25 -13.80
N VAL A 188 20.52 -11.79 -13.51
CA VAL A 188 21.24 -11.61 -12.25
C VAL A 188 22.66 -11.11 -12.55
N GLY A 189 23.33 -10.54 -11.55
CA GLY A 189 24.71 -10.15 -11.70
C GLY A 189 25.41 -9.97 -10.36
N PRO A 190 26.68 -9.51 -10.36
CA PRO A 190 27.46 -9.34 -9.13
C PRO A 190 26.83 -8.40 -8.10
N ALA A 191 25.92 -7.51 -8.52
CA ALA A 191 25.20 -6.60 -7.65
C ALA A 191 23.89 -7.19 -7.08
N THR A 192 23.47 -8.38 -7.50
CA THR A 192 22.28 -9.05 -6.96
C THR A 192 22.54 -9.46 -5.51
N ARG A 193 21.75 -8.94 -4.58
CA ARG A 193 21.85 -9.23 -3.15
C ARG A 193 21.18 -10.57 -2.85
N VAL A 194 21.94 -11.51 -2.31
CA VAL A 194 21.40 -12.81 -1.86
C VAL A 194 21.26 -12.78 -0.35
N TRP A 195 20.04 -12.93 0.14
CA TRP A 195 19.69 -12.88 1.56
C TRP A 195 19.53 -14.30 2.11
N LYS A 196 20.36 -14.66 3.08
CA LYS A 196 20.46 -15.99 3.68
C LYS A 196 20.48 -15.88 5.21
N GLY A 197 19.55 -16.56 5.88
CA GLY A 197 19.37 -16.41 7.32
C GLY A 197 19.19 -14.93 7.72
N LYS A 198 20.03 -14.42 8.62
CA LYS A 198 20.00 -13.01 9.06
C LYS A 198 21.05 -12.12 8.38
N GLY A 199 21.63 -12.56 7.26
CA GLY A 199 22.71 -11.84 6.58
C GLY A 199 22.71 -12.07 5.07
N PHE A 200 23.90 -11.97 4.47
CA PHE A 200 24.10 -12.13 3.05
C PHE A 200 24.76 -13.46 2.71
N GLY A 201 24.28 -14.09 1.65
CA GLY A 201 24.99 -15.12 0.91
C GLY A 201 25.50 -14.57 -0.43
N THR A 202 25.70 -15.47 -1.38
CA THR A 202 26.13 -15.21 -2.74
C THR A 202 25.26 -15.97 -3.73
N LEU A 203 25.41 -15.71 -5.04
CA LEU A 203 24.69 -16.49 -6.06
C LEU A 203 25.03 -18.00 -6.03
N ALA A 204 26.18 -18.39 -5.45
CA ALA A 204 26.55 -19.78 -5.26
C ALA A 204 25.72 -20.49 -4.17
N ASP A 205 25.05 -19.73 -3.29
CA ASP A 205 24.15 -20.27 -2.27
C ASP A 205 22.72 -20.54 -2.79
N VAL A 206 22.44 -20.18 -4.05
CA VAL A 206 21.12 -20.37 -4.67
C VAL A 206 21.09 -21.72 -5.37
N GLU A 207 20.22 -22.62 -4.92
CA GLU A 207 20.18 -24.00 -5.41
C GLU A 207 18.94 -24.29 -6.25
N ALA A 208 19.06 -25.20 -7.23
CA ALA A 208 17.91 -25.68 -7.98
C ALA A 208 16.92 -26.41 -7.05
N GLY A 209 15.63 -26.19 -7.26
CA GLY A 209 14.53 -26.66 -6.40
C GLY A 209 14.22 -25.73 -5.23
N GLN A 210 15.07 -24.76 -4.91
CA GLN A 210 14.87 -23.84 -3.79
C GLN A 210 13.69 -22.90 -4.03
N THR A 211 12.94 -22.60 -2.98
CA THR A 211 11.84 -21.62 -3.04
C THR A 211 12.33 -20.25 -2.55
N VAL A 212 12.24 -19.26 -3.42
CA VAL A 212 12.77 -17.91 -3.20
C VAL A 212 11.69 -16.85 -3.36
N GLN A 213 11.93 -15.68 -2.76
CA GLN A 213 11.26 -14.43 -3.14
C GLN A 213 12.26 -13.51 -3.83
N LEU A 214 11.77 -12.67 -4.74
CA LEU A 214 12.57 -11.80 -5.58
C LEU A 214 12.07 -10.36 -5.49
N ASN A 215 12.98 -9.40 -5.61
CA ASN A 215 12.66 -8.04 -6.05
C ASN A 215 13.35 -7.75 -7.38
N LEU A 216 12.64 -7.02 -8.24
CA LEU A 216 13.05 -6.74 -9.61
C LEU A 216 13.31 -5.25 -9.83
N THR A 217 14.01 -4.98 -10.94
CA THR A 217 14.26 -3.65 -11.49
C THR A 217 14.28 -3.75 -13.01
N VAL A 218 14.05 -2.63 -13.70
CA VAL A 218 14.11 -2.53 -15.16
C VAL A 218 13.24 -3.61 -15.86
N CYS A 219 12.00 -3.82 -15.39
CA CYS A 219 10.96 -4.64 -16.03
C CYS A 219 10.44 -3.99 -17.33
N THR A 220 11.36 -3.60 -18.21
CA THR A 220 11.10 -2.74 -19.37
C THR A 220 11.02 -3.56 -20.66
N LEU A 221 11.04 -2.85 -21.80
CA LEU A 221 11.07 -3.39 -23.18
C LEU A 221 11.99 -4.61 -23.41
N LYS A 222 13.02 -4.81 -22.60
CA LYS A 222 14.08 -5.81 -22.81
C LYS A 222 13.86 -7.15 -22.08
N GLY A 223 12.72 -7.36 -21.43
CA GLY A 223 12.35 -8.65 -20.84
C GLY A 223 11.79 -8.54 -19.42
N PRO A 224 11.72 -9.66 -18.68
CA PRO A 224 11.02 -9.76 -17.40
C PRO A 224 11.71 -9.00 -16.23
N GLY A 225 12.79 -8.28 -16.50
CA GLY A 225 13.53 -7.52 -15.49
C GLY A 225 14.84 -8.16 -15.05
N ARG A 226 15.53 -7.47 -14.14
CA ARG A 226 16.74 -7.90 -13.45
C ARG A 226 16.45 -8.03 -11.97
N VAL A 227 16.97 -9.08 -11.34
CA VAL A 227 16.84 -9.29 -9.91
C VAL A 227 17.79 -8.39 -9.13
N THR A 228 17.25 -7.59 -8.21
CA THR A 228 18.04 -6.82 -7.24
C THR A 228 18.29 -7.63 -5.97
N ASP A 229 17.31 -8.43 -5.56
CA ASP A 229 17.33 -9.17 -4.30
C ASP A 229 16.74 -10.57 -4.47
N VAL A 230 17.37 -11.56 -3.83
CA VAL A 230 16.90 -12.94 -3.73
C VAL A 230 16.88 -13.34 -2.26
N TRP A 231 15.70 -13.69 -1.72
CA TRP A 231 15.59 -14.28 -0.38
C TRP A 231 15.43 -15.78 -0.49
N ILE A 232 16.47 -16.50 -0.09
CA ILE A 232 16.61 -17.93 -0.41
C ILE A 232 16.03 -18.87 0.67
N ASP A 233 15.70 -18.35 1.85
CA ASP A 233 15.17 -19.13 2.95
C ASP A 233 14.11 -18.36 3.75
N ALA A 234 13.41 -19.05 4.66
CA ALA A 234 12.33 -18.46 5.44
C ALA A 234 12.84 -17.42 6.45
N ASP A 235 14.03 -17.66 7.01
CA ASP A 235 14.64 -16.79 8.01
C ASP A 235 15.00 -15.43 7.40
N SER A 236 15.51 -15.41 6.16
CA SER A 236 15.86 -14.17 5.47
C SER A 236 14.64 -13.35 5.08
N ARG A 237 13.56 -14.01 4.66
CA ARG A 237 12.26 -13.35 4.42
C ARG A 237 11.68 -12.75 5.70
N ALA A 238 11.72 -13.51 6.80
CA ALA A 238 11.24 -13.07 8.10
C ALA A 238 12.09 -11.91 8.65
N ALA A 239 13.41 -11.97 8.51
CA ALA A 239 14.32 -10.92 8.95
C ALA A 239 14.07 -9.61 8.20
N ALA A 240 13.93 -9.66 6.86
CA ALA A 240 13.63 -8.47 6.05
C ALA A 240 12.27 -7.86 6.41
N THR A 241 11.24 -8.70 6.59
CA THR A 241 9.91 -8.24 7.03
C THR A 241 9.97 -7.60 8.40
N ALA A 242 10.62 -8.23 9.38
CA ALA A 242 10.71 -7.73 10.75
C ALA A 242 11.45 -6.39 10.81
N GLN A 243 12.54 -6.24 10.06
CA GLN A 243 13.27 -4.98 10.00
C GLN A 243 12.39 -3.86 9.42
N GLN A 244 11.71 -4.11 8.30
CA GLN A 244 10.85 -3.09 7.69
C GLN A 244 9.65 -2.72 8.58
N VAL A 245 9.10 -3.67 9.34
CA VAL A 245 8.08 -3.37 10.37
C VAL A 245 8.60 -2.36 11.39
N GLU A 246 9.80 -2.54 11.92
CA GLU A 246 10.34 -1.61 12.92
C GLU A 246 10.68 -0.23 12.32
N VAL A 247 11.19 -0.18 11.07
CA VAL A 247 11.39 1.07 10.33
C VAL A 247 10.09 1.86 10.23
N HIS A 248 9.01 1.20 9.77
CA HIS A 248 7.73 1.87 9.62
C HIS A 248 7.08 2.22 10.97
N ARG A 249 7.23 1.39 12.01
CA ARG A 249 6.75 1.74 13.35
C ARG A 249 7.43 2.97 13.91
N LEU A 250 8.74 3.12 13.71
CA LEU A 250 9.48 4.31 14.12
C LEU A 250 8.90 5.55 13.45
N TYR A 251 8.77 5.52 12.12
CA TYR A 251 8.17 6.61 11.34
C TYR A 251 6.78 6.97 11.87
N GLN A 252 5.90 5.99 12.07
CA GLN A 252 4.54 6.25 12.55
C GLN A 252 4.50 6.80 13.98
N ARG A 253 5.44 6.43 14.85
CA ARG A 253 5.55 7.02 16.19
C ARG A 253 5.96 8.49 16.14
N GLU A 254 6.81 8.86 15.19
CA GLU A 254 7.28 10.23 14.98
C GLU A 254 6.24 11.12 14.27
N HIS A 255 5.39 10.55 13.41
CA HIS A 255 4.44 11.28 12.56
C HIS A 255 2.98 11.14 12.97
N GLY A 256 2.68 10.21 13.89
CA GLY A 256 1.32 9.88 14.31
C GLY A 256 0.56 9.08 13.25
N LEU A 257 -0.48 8.37 13.68
CA LEU A 257 -1.35 7.65 12.74
C LEU A 257 -2.29 8.62 12.04
N ALA A 258 -2.26 8.62 10.72
CA ALA A 258 -3.14 9.45 9.89
C ALA A 258 -4.57 8.91 9.87
N GLY A 259 -5.53 9.82 9.78
CA GLY A 259 -6.93 9.50 9.55
C GLY A 259 -7.68 10.73 9.09
N TRP A 260 -8.89 10.53 8.58
CA TRP A 260 -9.78 11.65 8.27
C TRP A 260 -10.83 11.84 9.36
N VAL A 261 -11.32 13.07 9.50
CA VAL A 261 -12.45 13.33 10.39
C VAL A 261 -13.73 12.89 9.71
N THR A 262 -14.52 12.07 10.39
CA THR A 262 -15.84 11.59 9.91
C THR A 262 -16.98 12.41 10.48
N ALA A 263 -16.84 12.93 11.71
CA ALA A 263 -17.86 13.74 12.36
C ALA A 263 -17.28 14.70 13.41
N VAL A 264 -17.98 15.81 13.65
CA VAL A 264 -17.70 16.76 14.73
C VAL A 264 -19.00 17.15 15.42
N ASP A 265 -19.01 17.15 16.75
CA ASP A 265 -20.07 17.74 17.56
C ASP A 265 -19.55 19.02 18.22
N ASN A 266 -19.97 20.17 17.69
CA ASN A 266 -19.55 21.49 18.17
C ASN A 266 -20.03 21.79 19.60
N LYS A 267 -21.17 21.24 20.03
CA LYS A 267 -21.71 21.48 21.37
C LYS A 267 -20.95 20.66 22.42
N LYS A 268 -20.59 19.42 22.09
CA LYS A 268 -19.83 18.53 22.98
C LYS A 268 -18.32 18.67 22.86
N GLY A 269 -17.84 19.39 21.85
CA GLY A 269 -16.42 19.57 21.56
C GLY A 269 -15.74 18.28 21.09
N THR A 270 -16.45 17.35 20.47
CA THR A 270 -15.91 16.01 20.14
C THR A 270 -15.67 15.84 18.66
N VAL A 271 -14.59 15.14 18.31
CA VAL A 271 -14.18 14.81 16.94
C VAL A 271 -14.12 13.29 16.80
N GLU A 272 -14.68 12.75 15.71
CA GLU A 272 -14.54 11.34 15.32
C GLU A 272 -13.61 11.23 14.11
N VAL A 273 -12.62 10.35 14.21
CA VAL A 273 -11.64 10.06 13.17
C VAL A 273 -11.71 8.57 12.83
N ILE A 274 -11.61 8.20 11.56
CA ILE A 274 -11.25 6.83 11.19
C ILE A 274 -9.85 6.82 10.60
N LEU A 275 -9.00 5.98 11.19
CA LEU A 275 -7.59 5.89 10.84
C LEU A 275 -7.44 5.21 9.49
N PHE A 276 -6.52 5.74 8.68
CA PHE A 276 -6.16 5.13 7.40
C PHE A 276 -5.50 3.77 7.61
N GLY A 277 -5.60 2.90 6.61
CA GLY A 277 -4.89 1.63 6.60
C GLY A 277 -3.39 1.82 6.40
N GLY A 278 -2.66 0.71 6.33
CA GLY A 278 -1.23 0.75 5.97
C GLY A 278 -0.28 1.08 7.13
N PHE A 279 -0.73 1.07 8.37
CA PHE A 279 0.14 1.01 9.55
C PHE A 279 0.14 -0.40 10.16
N ASP A 280 1.12 -0.73 11.00
CA ASP A 280 1.13 -2.00 11.74
C ASP A 280 0.02 -2.03 12.80
N PRO A 281 -0.93 -2.99 12.76
CA PRO A 281 -2.01 -3.11 13.73
C PRO A 281 -1.62 -2.96 15.21
N LYS A 282 -0.40 -3.38 15.60
CA LYS A 282 0.09 -3.21 16.99
C LYS A 282 0.11 -1.75 17.45
N LEU A 283 0.33 -0.80 16.54
CA LEU A 283 0.27 0.63 16.87
C LEU A 283 -1.16 1.08 17.19
N GLY A 284 -2.17 0.44 16.59
CA GLY A 284 -3.58 0.70 16.86
C GLY A 284 -4.04 0.25 18.26
N GLU A 285 -3.25 -0.59 18.94
CA GLU A 285 -3.52 -1.01 20.33
C GLU A 285 -3.31 0.12 21.33
N ALA A 286 -2.47 1.12 21.01
CA ALA A 286 -2.25 2.29 21.86
C ALA A 286 -3.49 3.20 21.98
N PHE A 287 -4.46 3.06 21.08
CA PHE A 287 -5.72 3.80 21.14
C PHE A 287 -6.73 3.09 22.05
N ALA A 288 -6.91 3.62 23.26
CA ALA A 288 -7.88 3.14 24.22
C ALA A 288 -8.64 4.29 24.90
N VAL A 289 -9.81 3.99 25.45
CA VAL A 289 -10.64 4.99 26.16
C VAL A 289 -9.88 5.56 27.37
N ASN A 290 -10.04 6.85 27.62
CA ASN A 290 -9.36 7.64 28.66
C ASN A 290 -7.83 7.77 28.48
N VAL A 291 -7.26 7.22 27.41
CA VAL A 291 -5.88 7.52 27.02
C VAL A 291 -5.85 8.93 26.41
N PRO A 292 -4.88 9.79 26.77
CA PRO A 292 -4.73 11.08 26.11
C PRO A 292 -4.34 10.89 24.64
N VAL A 293 -4.77 11.78 23.77
CA VAL A 293 -4.35 11.83 22.38
C VAL A 293 -3.97 13.27 22.03
N ALA A 294 -2.89 13.43 21.28
CA ALA A 294 -2.59 14.68 20.59
C ALA A 294 -3.05 14.55 19.14
N ALA A 295 -3.69 15.60 18.61
CA ALA A 295 -4.18 15.64 17.25
C ALA A 295 -3.61 16.85 16.51
N ALA A 296 -2.85 16.61 15.45
CA ALA A 296 -2.36 17.63 14.53
C ALA A 296 -3.20 17.61 13.24
N THR A 297 -3.53 18.77 12.69
CA THR A 297 -4.19 18.88 11.39
C THR A 297 -3.17 18.66 10.28
N ALA A 298 -3.54 17.91 9.25
CA ALA A 298 -2.66 17.58 8.14
C ALA A 298 -3.28 17.87 6.76
N GLU A 299 -2.44 18.09 5.76
CA GLU A 299 -2.81 18.12 4.36
C GLU A 299 -2.99 16.70 3.79
N ASP A 300 -3.45 16.61 2.54
CA ASP A 300 -3.60 15.34 1.82
C ASP A 300 -2.25 14.60 1.60
N SER A 301 -1.13 15.33 1.59
CA SER A 301 0.23 14.78 1.62
C SER A 301 0.64 14.24 3.00
N LEU A 302 -0.24 14.37 4.00
CA LEU A 302 -0.06 13.97 5.39
C LEU A 302 0.94 14.82 6.19
N ARG A 303 1.39 15.95 5.64
CA ARG A 303 2.21 16.94 6.33
C ARG A 303 1.37 17.78 7.29
N THR A 304 1.95 18.12 8.42
CA THR A 304 1.38 19.05 9.40
C THR A 304 2.02 20.43 9.28
N TRP A 305 1.34 21.48 9.75
CA TRP A 305 1.90 22.83 9.71
C TRP A 305 3.11 22.99 10.63
N ASP A 306 2.88 22.93 11.95
CA ASP A 306 3.91 22.83 12.98
C ASP A 306 3.49 21.75 14.00
N GLN A 307 4.10 20.57 13.92
CA GLN A 307 3.64 19.39 14.66
C GLN A 307 3.65 19.62 16.18
N ILE A 308 4.65 20.32 16.73
CA ILE A 308 4.76 20.55 18.18
C ILE A 308 3.73 21.59 18.63
N ASN A 309 3.63 22.71 17.90
CA ASN A 309 2.88 23.87 18.38
C ASN A 309 1.39 23.79 18.04
N ASP A 310 1.02 23.07 16.98
CA ASP A 310 -0.37 23.03 16.50
C ASP A 310 -1.21 21.89 17.06
N VAL A 311 -0.61 20.89 17.71
CA VAL A 311 -1.40 19.81 18.30
C VAL A 311 -2.42 20.34 19.31
N LYS A 312 -3.61 19.73 19.31
CA LYS A 312 -4.57 19.88 20.41
C LYS A 312 -4.73 18.54 21.09
N ARG A 313 -4.65 18.59 22.42
CA ARG A 313 -4.64 17.41 23.28
C ARG A 313 -6.01 17.21 23.91
N GLY A 314 -6.33 15.96 24.23
CA GLY A 314 -7.58 15.63 24.87
C GLY A 314 -7.73 14.15 25.16
N PRO A 315 -8.72 13.73 25.97
CA PRO A 315 -8.97 12.32 26.20
C PRO A 315 -9.65 11.66 24.98
N ILE A 316 -9.25 10.43 24.70
CA ILE A 316 -10.03 9.52 23.85
C ILE A 316 -11.29 9.12 24.61
N LEU A 317 -12.45 9.32 24.00
CA LEU A 317 -13.76 9.01 24.56
C LEU A 317 -14.29 7.64 24.13
N ALA A 318 -13.99 7.23 22.89
CA ALA A 318 -14.40 5.94 22.37
C ALA A 318 -13.42 5.45 21.30
N VAL A 319 -13.25 4.12 21.22
CA VAL A 319 -12.52 3.47 20.14
C VAL A 319 -13.34 2.28 19.65
N THR A 320 -13.67 2.27 18.36
CA THR A 320 -14.40 1.17 17.71
C THR A 320 -13.50 0.53 16.67
N ARG A 321 -13.49 -0.80 16.61
CA ARG A 321 -12.68 -1.56 15.65
C ARG A 321 -13.61 -2.35 14.75
N GLY A 322 -13.56 -2.05 13.45
CA GLY A 322 -14.32 -2.72 12.41
C GLY A 322 -13.43 -3.50 11.45
N VAL A 323 -14.00 -3.91 10.32
CA VAL A 323 -13.28 -4.57 9.25
C VAL A 323 -12.48 -3.53 8.46
N ALA A 324 -11.21 -3.82 8.18
CA ALA A 324 -10.40 -3.01 7.29
C ALA A 324 -10.96 -3.05 5.86
N ALA A 325 -10.77 -1.96 5.12
CA ALA A 325 -11.21 -1.82 3.73
C ALA A 325 -10.11 -1.10 2.94
N PRO A 326 -10.17 -1.01 1.60
CA PRO A 326 -9.25 -0.18 0.82
C PRO A 326 -9.04 1.22 1.43
N GLY A 327 -7.83 1.48 1.91
CA GLY A 327 -7.45 2.75 2.54
C GLY A 327 -7.90 2.93 3.99
N SER A 328 -8.73 2.05 4.55
CA SER A 328 -9.25 2.16 5.92
C SER A 328 -8.70 1.05 6.82
N SER A 329 -8.25 1.42 8.01
CA SER A 329 -7.88 0.44 9.05
C SER A 329 -9.10 -0.21 9.72
N GLY A 330 -10.29 0.38 9.57
CA GLY A 330 -11.47 0.03 10.36
C GLY A 330 -11.44 0.56 11.81
N VAL A 331 -10.37 1.22 12.24
CA VAL A 331 -10.25 1.79 13.59
C VAL A 331 -10.83 3.20 13.63
N ARG A 332 -11.88 3.41 14.42
CA ARG A 332 -12.50 4.71 14.70
C ARG A 332 -12.11 5.19 16.09
N VAL A 333 -11.73 6.45 16.20
CA VAL A 333 -11.33 7.11 17.44
C VAL A 333 -12.18 8.35 17.61
N GLN A 334 -12.93 8.43 18.71
CA GLN A 334 -13.59 9.66 19.13
C GLN A 334 -12.81 10.28 20.28
N PHE A 335 -12.51 11.57 20.21
CA PHE A 335 -11.79 12.30 21.26
C PHE A 335 -12.33 13.71 21.44
N ARG A 336 -11.98 14.34 22.57
CA ARG A 336 -12.35 15.74 22.87
C ARG A 336 -11.08 16.62 22.95
N PRO A 337 -10.66 17.28 21.87
CA PRO A 337 -9.52 18.20 21.92
C PRO A 337 -9.79 19.40 22.83
N SER A 338 -8.72 20.04 23.31
CA SER A 338 -8.79 21.28 24.10
C SER A 338 -9.47 22.43 23.34
N ASN A 339 -9.33 22.46 22.01
CA ASN A 339 -9.93 23.44 21.12
C ASN A 339 -10.39 22.74 19.84
N LEU A 340 -11.54 23.13 19.31
CA LEU A 340 -11.95 22.75 17.97
C LEU A 340 -11.27 23.67 16.94
N LEU A 341 -10.55 23.06 16.00
CA LEU A 341 -9.88 23.76 14.90
C LEU A 341 -10.67 23.62 13.59
N GLU A 342 -10.48 24.56 12.67
CA GLU A 342 -11.03 24.48 11.31
C GLU A 342 -10.57 23.21 10.57
N GLY A 343 -9.35 22.73 10.85
CA GLY A 343 -8.83 21.47 10.31
C GLY A 343 -9.49 20.21 10.87
N TYR A 344 -10.43 20.32 11.82
CA TYR A 344 -11.24 19.18 12.26
C TYR A 344 -12.56 19.04 11.50
N ARG A 345 -12.84 19.80 10.45
CA ARG A 345 -14.07 19.59 9.66
C ARG A 345 -14.13 18.17 9.06
N PRO A 346 -15.32 17.57 8.91
CA PRO A 346 -15.47 16.30 8.21
C PRO A 346 -14.78 16.30 6.84
N GLY A 347 -14.07 15.21 6.54
CA GLY A 347 -13.25 15.04 5.34
C GLY A 347 -11.82 15.60 5.45
N ARG A 348 -11.48 16.38 6.49
CA ARG A 348 -10.10 16.84 6.72
C ARG A 348 -9.24 15.74 7.32
N VAL A 349 -7.94 15.80 7.03
CA VAL A 349 -6.95 14.84 7.52
C VAL A 349 -6.33 15.33 8.82
N VAL A 350 -6.10 14.40 9.75
CA VAL A 350 -5.39 14.62 11.01
C VAL A 350 -4.38 13.51 11.26
N ARG A 351 -3.34 13.82 12.03
CA ARG A 351 -2.42 12.86 12.63
C ARG A 351 -2.73 12.73 14.11
N LEU A 352 -2.90 11.50 14.60
CA LEU A 352 -3.18 11.20 16.01
C LEU A 352 -1.98 10.52 16.68
N PHE A 353 -1.62 11.01 17.86
CA PHE A 353 -0.54 10.51 18.71
C PHE A 353 -1.14 10.05 20.04
N PRO A 354 -1.38 8.73 20.22
CA PRO A 354 -2.00 8.21 21.43
C PRO A 354 -1.00 8.11 22.60
N GLY A 355 -1.51 8.27 23.81
CA GLY A 355 -0.80 7.98 25.05
C GLY A 355 0.44 8.83 25.24
N ASP A 356 1.56 8.15 25.40
CA ASP A 356 2.89 8.70 25.67
C ASP A 356 3.72 8.93 24.40
N TRP A 357 3.13 8.78 23.20
CA TRP A 357 3.83 9.05 21.96
C TRP A 357 4.33 10.49 21.94
N LYS A 358 5.64 10.64 21.78
CA LYS A 358 6.30 11.94 21.73
C LYS A 358 5.85 12.67 20.47
N VAL A 359 5.37 13.90 20.65
CA VAL A 359 5.16 14.83 19.56
C VAL A 359 6.41 15.70 19.49
N ASP A 360 7.17 15.59 18.41
CA ASP A 360 8.45 16.28 18.23
C ASP A 360 8.49 17.06 16.91
N ASP A 361 9.54 17.86 16.72
CA ASP A 361 9.74 18.62 15.49
C ASP A 361 10.11 17.66 14.37
N LEU A 362 9.64 17.98 13.16
CA LEU A 362 9.99 17.24 11.97
C LEU A 362 11.08 18.00 11.19
N PRO A 363 11.81 17.32 10.30
CA PRO A 363 12.67 18.02 9.35
C PRO A 363 11.91 19.14 8.62
N ARG A 364 12.62 20.24 8.31
CA ARG A 364 12.01 21.48 7.82
C ARG A 364 11.21 21.28 6.53
N GLU A 365 11.66 20.36 5.69
CA GLU A 365 11.01 19.96 4.44
C GLU A 365 9.71 19.17 4.66
N GLU A 366 9.54 18.50 5.80
CA GLU A 366 8.38 17.66 6.11
C GLU A 366 7.21 18.44 6.74
N ARG A 367 7.46 19.70 7.14
CA ARG A 367 6.45 20.60 7.71
C ARG A 367 6.05 21.71 6.73
N LEU A 368 4.88 22.30 6.93
CA LEU A 368 4.42 23.44 6.11
C LEU A 368 4.94 24.77 6.64
N TYR A 369 5.24 24.85 7.94
CA TYR A 369 5.79 26.04 8.56
C TYR A 369 7.23 26.28 8.08
N PRO A 370 7.51 27.45 7.48
CA PRO A 370 8.77 27.73 6.80
C PRO A 370 10.00 27.77 7.69
#